data_AF-A0A9J6P2M6-F1
#
_entry.id   AF-A0A9J6P2M6-F1
#
_cell.length_a   1.000
_cell.length_b   1.000
_cell.length_c   1.000
_cell.angle_alpha   90.00
_cell.angle_beta   90.00
_cell.angle_gamma   90.00
#
_symmetry.space_group_name_H-M   'P 1'
#
loop_
_entity.id
_entity.type
_entity.pdbx_description
1 polymer ?
#
loop_
_entity_poly.entity_id
_entity_poly.type
_entity_poly.pdbx_seq_one_letter_code
_entity_poly.pdbx_strand_id
1 'polypeptide(L)'
;MEFLVMAGKTIGLALVFLLVYYGLSTYVLKKIKINKWIVLGLFALTLLLPAVIGTTFGGINEYVVLVLQGVMVILLLWFLDLAGFTRKRNEKATQKLAEKDKLKKSGVKRVKYKVDKKTAIKPKAKPNPRRAKKD
;
A
#
# COMPACT_ATOMS: atom_id res chain seq x y z
N MET A 1 32.47 -19.42 -5.88
CA MET A 1 32.52 -18.30 -6.85
C MET A 1 31.29 -18.30 -7.75
N GLU A 2 30.98 -19.41 -8.43
CA GLU A 2 29.81 -19.53 -9.32
C GLU A 2 28.45 -19.11 -8.71
N PHE A 3 28.15 -19.51 -7.47
CA PHE A 3 26.89 -19.14 -6.81
C PHE A 3 26.70 -17.63 -6.65
N LEU A 4 27.77 -16.89 -6.32
CA LEU A 4 27.72 -15.44 -6.17
C LEU A 4 27.48 -14.74 -7.52
N VAL A 5 28.09 -15.25 -8.59
CA VAL A 5 27.90 -14.73 -9.95
C VAL A 5 26.46 -14.96 -10.42
N MET A 6 25.90 -16.15 -10.16
CA MET A 6 24.51 -16.47 -10.48
C MET A 6 23.53 -15.62 -9.67
N ALA A 7 23.73 -15.49 -8.35
CA ALA A 7 22.89 -14.65 -7.51
C ALA A 7 22.93 -13.18 -7.95
N GLY A 8 24.12 -12.64 -8.27
CA GLY A 8 24.29 -11.27 -8.76
C GLY A 8 23.53 -11.00 -10.06
N LYS A 9 23.60 -11.93 -11.02
CA LYS A 9 22.82 -11.86 -12.27
C LYS A 9 21.32 -11.80 -12.02
N THR A 10 20.80 -12.69 -11.16
CA THR A 10 19.36 -12.75 -10.85
C THR A 10 18.87 -11.49 -10.14
N ILE A 11 19.66 -10.96 -9.20
CA ILE A 11 19.35 -9.71 -8.49
C ILE A 11 19.36 -8.53 -9.47
N GLY A 12 20.35 -8.46 -10.37
CA GLY A 12 20.41 -7.44 -11.41
C GLY A 12 19.17 -7.45 -12.32
N LEU A 13 18.76 -8.64 -12.77
CA LEU A 13 17.55 -8.82 -13.56
C LEU A 13 16.29 -8.37 -12.79
N ALA A 14 16.18 -8.70 -11.51
CA ALA A 14 15.06 -8.29 -10.66
C ALA A 14 14.96 -6.76 -10.52
N LEU A 15 16.11 -6.06 -10.42
CA LEU A 15 16.14 -4.60 -10.40
C LEU A 15 15.64 -3.99 -11.71
N VAL A 16 15.99 -4.59 -12.85
CA VAL A 16 15.48 -4.16 -14.17
C VAL A 16 13.95 -4.32 -14.22
N PHE A 17 13.41 -5.47 -13.80
CA PHE A 17 11.95 -5.65 -13.76
C PHE A 17 11.26 -4.68 -12.79
N LEU A 18 11.91 -4.33 -11.69
CA LEU A 18 11.38 -3.34 -10.75
C LEU A 18 11.27 -1.95 -11.39
N LEU A 19 12.27 -1.53 -12.17
CA LEU A 19 12.24 -0.27 -12.91
C LEU A 19 11.15 -0.27 -13.97
N VAL A 20 11.02 -1.35 -14.74
CA VAL A 20 9.95 -1.53 -15.72
C VAL A 20 8.58 -1.46 -15.04
N TYR A 21 8.40 -2.16 -13.92
CA TYR A 21 7.17 -2.11 -13.13
C TYR A 21 6.86 -0.69 -12.66
N TYR A 22 7.86 0.06 -12.17
CA TYR A 22 7.65 1.43 -11.71
C TYR A 22 7.15 2.36 -12.83
N GLY A 23 7.74 2.23 -14.03
CA GLY A 23 7.26 2.91 -15.23
C GLY A 23 5.83 2.50 -15.58
N LEU A 24 5.58 1.21 -15.75
CA LEU A 24 4.27 0.68 -16.11
C LEU A 24 3.18 1.05 -15.08
N SER A 25 3.53 1.03 -13.79
CA SER A 25 2.61 1.34 -12.70
C SER A 25 2.17 2.80 -12.73
N THR A 26 3.09 3.71 -13.04
CA THR A 26 2.81 5.14 -13.11
C THR A 26 1.90 5.50 -14.28
N TYR A 27 2.09 4.86 -15.44
CA TYR A 27 1.36 5.20 -16.66
C TYR A 27 0.07 4.40 -16.86
N VAL A 28 0.12 3.09 -16.61
CA VAL A 28 -0.96 2.15 -16.95
C VAL A 28 -1.71 1.69 -15.69
N LEU A 29 -1.00 1.08 -14.73
CA LEU A 29 -1.69 0.35 -13.65
C LEU A 29 -2.44 1.27 -12.68
N LYS A 30 -1.96 2.50 -12.43
CA LYS A 30 -2.68 3.48 -11.58
C LYS A 30 -3.95 4.05 -12.21
N LYS A 31 -4.05 4.09 -13.54
CA LYS A 31 -5.25 4.58 -14.23
C LYS A 31 -6.38 3.55 -14.19
N ILE A 32 -6.04 2.27 -14.05
CA ILE A 32 -7.01 1.19 -14.16
C ILE A 32 -7.56 0.83 -12.76
N LYS A 33 -8.86 1.06 -12.56
CA LYS A 33 -9.58 0.65 -11.34
C LYS A 33 -9.98 -0.82 -11.41
N ILE A 34 -9.00 -1.71 -11.33
CA ILE A 34 -9.25 -3.17 -11.26
C ILE A 34 -9.39 -3.62 -9.80
N ASN A 35 -10.27 -4.60 -9.57
CA ASN A 35 -10.40 -5.29 -8.28
C ASN A 35 -9.20 -6.22 -8.02
N LYS A 36 -8.69 -6.26 -6.78
CA LYS A 36 -7.54 -7.09 -6.36
C LYS A 36 -7.68 -8.57 -6.74
N TRP A 37 -8.90 -9.09 -6.74
CA TRP A 37 -9.20 -10.48 -7.08
C TRP A 37 -8.97 -10.81 -8.55
N ILE A 38 -9.13 -9.84 -9.45
CA ILE A 38 -8.90 -10.03 -10.90
C ILE A 38 -7.41 -10.19 -11.16
N VAL A 39 -6.57 -9.35 -10.54
CA VAL A 39 -5.10 -9.46 -10.67
C VAL A 39 -4.60 -10.76 -10.07
N LEU A 40 -5.18 -11.20 -8.95
CA LEU A 40 -4.86 -12.50 -8.36
C LEU A 40 -5.24 -13.66 -9.26
N GLY A 41 -6.43 -13.62 -9.88
CA GLY A 41 -6.86 -14.62 -10.85
C GLY A 41 -5.95 -14.67 -12.08
N LEU A 42 -5.54 -13.49 -12.57
CA LEU A 42 -4.61 -13.40 -13.70
C LEU A 42 -3.24 -13.98 -13.35
N PHE A 43 -2.71 -13.65 -12.17
CA PHE A 43 -1.47 -14.24 -11.65
C PHE A 43 -1.56 -15.77 -11.56
N ALA A 44 -2.62 -16.30 -10.94
CA ALA A 44 -2.85 -17.75 -10.82
C ALA A 44 -2.97 -18.44 -12.20
N LEU A 45 -3.60 -17.79 -13.17
CA LEU A 45 -3.68 -18.30 -14.54
C LEU A 45 -2.29 -18.37 -15.18
N THR A 46 -1.50 -17.32 -15.07
CA THR A 46 -0.13 -17.30 -15.61
C THR A 46 0.82 -18.29 -14.91
N LEU A 47 0.52 -18.77 -13.70
CA LEU A 47 1.26 -19.86 -13.05
C LEU A 47 1.04 -21.22 -13.72
N LEU A 48 -0.11 -21.40 -14.37
CA LEU A 48 -0.46 -22.63 -15.09
C LEU A 48 0.11 -22.65 -16.51
N LEU A 49 0.44 -21.48 -17.07
CA LEU A 49 0.97 -21.34 -18.43
C LEU A 49 2.22 -22.21 -18.71
N PRO A 50 3.25 -22.27 -17.85
CA PRO A 50 4.43 -23.10 -18.10
C PRO A 50 4.10 -24.59 -18.21
N ALA A 51 3.17 -25.08 -17.37
CA ALA A 51 2.78 -26.49 -17.36
C ALA A 51 2.02 -26.89 -18.64
N VAL A 52 1.17 -25.99 -19.16
CA VAL A 52 0.42 -26.21 -20.40
C VAL A 52 1.30 -26.09 -21.63
N ILE A 53 2.16 -25.07 -21.68
CA ILE A 53 3.01 -24.79 -22.84
C ILE A 53 4.13 -25.84 -22.96
N GLY A 54 4.73 -26.25 -21.84
CA GLY A 54 5.80 -27.24 -21.83
C GLY A 54 5.38 -28.65 -22.27
N THR A 55 4.10 -29.01 -22.08
CA THR A 55 3.57 -30.31 -22.47
C THR A 55 3.05 -30.34 -23.91
N THR A 56 2.60 -29.20 -24.44
CA THR A 56 1.92 -29.13 -25.76
C THR A 56 2.89 -28.85 -26.91
N PHE A 57 3.98 -28.11 -26.70
CA PHE A 57 4.84 -27.59 -27.80
C PHE A 57 6.24 -28.20 -27.90
N GLY A 58 6.53 -29.30 -27.19
CA GLY A 58 7.81 -30.01 -27.31
C GLY A 58 9.04 -29.26 -26.75
N GLY A 59 8.82 -28.16 -26.02
CA GLY A 59 9.85 -27.35 -25.41
C GLY A 59 9.42 -25.88 -25.32
N ILE A 60 9.77 -25.21 -24.22
CA ILE A 60 9.51 -23.78 -24.05
C ILE A 60 10.80 -23.05 -24.39
N ASN A 61 10.75 -22.11 -25.33
CA ASN A 61 11.88 -21.26 -25.66
C ASN A 61 12.34 -20.51 -24.40
N GLU A 62 13.64 -20.50 -24.12
CA GLU A 62 14.24 -19.87 -22.93
C GLU A 62 13.83 -18.39 -22.79
N TYR A 63 13.69 -17.68 -23.91
CA TYR A 63 13.19 -16.30 -23.93
C TYR A 63 11.73 -16.18 -23.48
N VAL A 64 10.88 -17.16 -23.83
CA VAL A 64 9.46 -17.17 -23.41
C VAL A 64 9.36 -17.43 -21.91
N VAL A 65 10.19 -18.33 -21.38
CA VAL A 65 10.28 -18.59 -19.93
C VAL A 65 10.72 -17.32 -19.19
N LEU A 66 11.74 -16.62 -19.71
CA LEU A 66 12.24 -15.38 -19.14
C LEU A 66 11.16 -14.27 -19.10
N VAL A 67 10.44 -14.09 -20.21
CA VAL A 67 9.35 -13.10 -20.29
C VAL A 67 8.22 -13.47 -19.32
N LEU A 68 7.84 -14.74 -19.25
CA LEU A 68 6.78 -15.21 -18.36
C LEU A 68 7.14 -15.01 -16.89
N GLN A 69 8.40 -15.24 -16.51
CA GLN A 69 8.93 -14.92 -15.18
C GLN A 69 8.86 -13.42 -14.88
N GLY A 70 9.17 -12.55 -15.86
CA GLY A 70 9.01 -11.10 -15.71
C GLY A 70 7.56 -10.70 -15.47
N VAL A 71 6.63 -11.25 -16.26
CA VAL A 71 5.19 -10.98 -16.14
C VAL A 71 4.65 -11.45 -14.79
N MET A 72 5.08 -12.62 -14.30
CA MET A 72 4.77 -13.12 -12.96
C MET A 72 5.11 -12.08 -11.88
N VAL A 73 6.33 -11.57 -11.90
CA VAL A 73 6.82 -10.60 -10.92
C VAL A 73 6.02 -9.30 -11.00
N ILE A 74 5.75 -8.81 -12.21
CA ILE A 74 4.96 -7.59 -12.45
C ILE A 74 3.53 -7.74 -11.91
N LEU A 75 2.86 -8.86 -12.20
CA LEU A 75 1.51 -9.15 -11.72
C LEU A 75 1.47 -9.28 -10.19
N LEU A 76 2.48 -9.93 -9.59
CA LEU A 76 2.60 -10.04 -8.15
C LEU A 76 2.79 -8.66 -7.49
N LEU A 77 3.70 -7.83 -8.01
CA LEU A 77 3.90 -6.48 -7.50
C LEU A 77 2.64 -5.63 -7.63
N TRP A 78 1.90 -5.78 -8.74
CA TRP A 78 0.63 -5.09 -8.93
C TRP A 78 -0.42 -5.53 -7.91
N PHE A 79 -0.54 -6.84 -7.67
CA PHE A 79 -1.43 -7.36 -6.65
C PHE A 79 -1.09 -6.81 -5.26
N LEU A 80 0.21 -6.76 -4.90
CA LEU A 80 0.66 -6.19 -3.63
C LEU A 80 0.34 -4.69 -3.51
N ASP A 81 0.46 -3.93 -4.60
CA ASP A 81 0.09 -2.51 -4.65
C ASP A 81 -1.42 -2.32 -4.41
N LEU A 82 -2.26 -3.12 -5.08
CA LEU A 82 -3.72 -3.13 -4.89
C LEU A 82 -4.16 -3.64 -3.51
N ALA A 83 -3.43 -4.59 -2.93
CA ALA A 83 -3.66 -5.10 -1.58
C ALA A 83 -3.34 -4.05 -0.49
N GLY A 84 -2.74 -2.91 -0.88
CA GLY A 84 -2.47 -1.79 0.01
C GLY A 84 -1.12 -1.86 0.71
N PHE A 85 -0.19 -2.69 0.24
CA PHE A 85 1.15 -2.82 0.82
C PHE A 85 1.93 -1.48 0.75
N THR A 86 1.76 -0.75 -0.34
CA THR A 86 2.38 0.57 -0.61
C THR A 86 1.54 1.75 -0.09
N ARG A 87 0.24 1.53 0.17
CA ARG A 87 -0.76 2.58 0.44
C ARG A 87 -0.59 3.28 1.79
N LYS A 88 0.06 2.63 2.76
CA LYS A 88 0.34 3.17 4.11
C LYS A 88 1.14 4.48 4.12
N ARG A 89 1.88 4.79 3.05
CA ARG A 89 2.67 6.04 2.96
C ARG A 89 1.82 7.25 2.56
N ASN A 90 0.77 7.04 1.75
CA ASN A 90 0.00 8.14 1.16
C ASN A 90 -1.27 8.48 1.95
N GLU A 91 -1.91 7.51 2.62
CA GLU A 91 -3.14 7.76 3.39
C GLU A 91 -2.95 8.74 4.55
N LYS A 92 -1.77 8.76 5.18
CA LYS A 92 -1.45 9.76 6.22
C LYS A 92 -1.33 11.18 5.64
N ALA A 93 -1.00 11.32 4.35
CA ALA A 93 -0.95 12.62 3.68
C ALA A 93 -2.34 13.06 3.21
N THR A 94 -3.12 12.16 2.58
CA THR A 94 -4.48 12.47 2.11
C THR A 94 -5.49 12.64 3.25
N GLN A 95 -5.39 11.90 4.35
CA GLN A 95 -6.24 12.12 5.53
C GLN A 95 -5.93 13.49 6.17
N LYS A 96 -4.65 13.87 6.27
CA LYS A 96 -4.26 15.20 6.78
C LYS A 96 -4.69 16.35 5.87
N LEU A 97 -4.73 16.13 4.54
CA LEU A 97 -5.23 17.10 3.56
C LEU A 97 -6.75 17.21 3.59
N ALA A 98 -7.48 16.10 3.62
CA ALA A 98 -8.93 16.08 3.71
C ALA A 98 -9.44 16.65 5.05
N GLU A 99 -8.74 16.43 6.16
CA GLU A 99 -9.03 17.04 7.46
C GLU A 99 -8.74 18.55 7.46
N LYS A 100 -7.64 18.98 6.80
CA LYS A 100 -7.34 20.42 6.61
C LYS A 100 -8.39 21.13 5.76
N ASP A 101 -8.88 20.52 4.68
CA ASP A 101 -9.89 21.12 3.81
C ASP A 101 -11.27 21.19 4.47
N LYS A 102 -11.64 20.17 5.26
CA LYS A 102 -12.85 20.21 6.08
C LYS A 102 -12.78 21.33 7.14
N LEU A 103 -11.61 21.54 7.76
CA LEU A 103 -11.42 22.64 8.71
C LEU A 103 -11.44 24.04 8.07
N LYS A 104 -10.93 24.16 6.83
CA LYS A 104 -10.98 25.44 6.09
C LYS A 104 -12.41 25.80 5.66
N LYS A 105 -13.20 24.81 5.24
CA LYS A 105 -14.61 25.02 4.84
C LYS A 105 -15.54 25.26 6.02
N SER A 106 -15.25 24.71 7.20
CA SER A 106 -16.06 24.95 8.40
C SER A 106 -15.80 26.29 9.10
N GLY A 107 -14.81 27.07 8.65
CA GLY A 107 -14.47 28.37 9.26
C GLY A 107 -13.92 28.27 10.69
N VAL A 108 -13.75 27.05 11.24
CA VAL A 108 -13.31 26.83 12.62
C VAL A 108 -11.80 27.05 12.71
N LYS A 109 -11.40 28.29 13.04
CA LYS A 109 -10.03 28.59 13.46
C LYS A 109 -9.71 27.74 14.70
N ARG A 110 -8.66 26.90 14.62
CA ARG A 110 -8.09 26.28 15.82
C ARG A 110 -7.55 27.40 16.72
N VAL A 111 -8.30 27.73 17.77
CA VAL A 111 -7.75 28.47 18.91
C VAL A 111 -6.75 27.53 19.57
N LYS A 112 -5.45 27.75 19.32
CA LYS A 112 -4.41 27.12 20.13
C LYS A 112 -4.52 27.72 21.53
N TYR A 113 -5.22 27.05 22.43
CA TYR A 113 -5.13 27.36 23.85
C TYR A 113 -3.70 27.05 24.30
N LYS A 114 -2.88 28.10 24.49
CA LYS A 114 -1.70 28.01 25.35
C LYS A 114 -2.25 27.86 26.76
N VAL A 115 -2.15 26.66 27.32
CA VAL A 115 -2.49 26.43 28.72
C VAL A 115 -1.34 27.00 29.56
N ASP A 116 -1.47 28.27 29.96
CA ASP A 116 -0.58 28.85 30.96
C ASP A 116 -0.79 28.13 32.30
N LYS A 117 0.25 27.46 32.79
CA LYS A 117 0.22 26.58 33.98
C LYS A 117 -0.17 27.30 35.29
N LYS A 118 -0.32 28.63 35.30
CA LYS A 118 -0.54 29.41 36.53
C LYS A 118 -2.00 29.62 36.91
N THR A 119 -2.97 29.27 36.07
CA THR A 119 -4.41 29.33 36.40
C THR A 119 -5.13 28.04 35.98
N ALA A 120 -4.58 26.90 36.41
CA ALA A 120 -5.31 25.64 36.34
C ALA A 120 -6.50 25.71 37.32
N ILE A 121 -7.66 26.13 36.80
CA ILE A 121 -8.94 26.01 37.51
C ILE A 121 -9.17 24.51 37.69
N LYS A 122 -8.83 23.99 38.87
CA LYS A 122 -9.19 22.64 39.27
C LYS A 122 -10.72 22.55 39.14
N PRO A 123 -11.28 21.52 38.47
CA PRO A 123 -12.73 21.36 38.44
C PRO A 123 -13.23 21.33 39.88
N LYS A 124 -14.20 22.19 40.22
CA LYS A 124 -14.85 22.14 41.54
C LYS A 124 -15.36 20.71 41.72
N ALA A 125 -14.89 20.05 42.78
CA ALA A 125 -15.24 18.68 43.08
C ALA A 125 -16.77 18.53 43.14
N LYS A 126 -17.29 17.46 42.53
CA LYS A 126 -18.72 17.15 42.50
C LYS A 126 -19.26 17.14 43.95
N PRO A 127 -20.34 17.89 44.27
CA PRO A 127 -20.85 17.92 45.63
C PRO A 127 -21.25 16.52 46.07
N ASN A 128 -20.80 16.13 47.27
CA ASN A 128 -21.04 14.80 47.83
C ASN A 128 -22.55 14.62 48.11
N PRO A 129 -23.24 13.66 47.47
CA PRO A 129 -24.69 13.52 47.57
C PRO A 129 -25.21 13.14 48.96
N ARG A 130 -24.33 12.76 49.91
CA ARG A 130 -24.72 12.34 51.27
C ARG A 130 -25.00 13.46 52.27
N ARG A 131 -24.83 14.75 51.91
CA ARG A 131 -25.08 15.88 52.83
C ARG A 131 -26.35 16.69 52.52
N ALA A 132 -27.15 16.30 51.54
CA ALA A 132 -28.35 17.04 51.12
C ALA A 132 -29.66 16.61 51.82
N LYS A 133 -29.57 16.10 53.06
CA LYS A 133 -30.75 15.92 53.92
C LYS A 133 -30.40 16.24 55.38
N LYS A 134 -30.87 17.41 55.83
CA LYS A 134 -31.22 17.68 57.21
C LYS A 134 -32.52 18.46 57.15
N ASP A 135 -33.57 17.84 57.67
CA ASP A 135 -34.78 18.52 58.12
C ASP A 135 -34.45 19.39 59.34
#